data_AF-Q82NA2-F1
#
_entry.id   AF-Q82NA2-F1
#
_cell.length_a   1.000
_cell.length_b   1.000
_cell.length_c   1.000
_cell.angle_alpha   90.00
_cell.angle_beta   90.00
_cell.angle_gamma   90.00
#
_symmetry.space_group_name_H-M   'P 1'
#
loop_
_entity.id
_entity.type
_entity.pdbx_description
1 polymer ?
#
loop_
_entity_poly.entity_id
_entity_poly.type
_entity_poly.pdbx_seq_one_letter_code
_entity_poly.pdbx_strand_id
1 'polypeptide(L)'
;MHVYLRTRGVPRKLDYGFLGAAPGSRWWDTYSELTATERPCLLAVTSKGRWRVLISGVPSTRTDSVGTLVYYTLVLDGSPSPAGTVGPRQDRPTVLALASRWLDDIARHPEGRGVLSELLDGLCSSAEVDRLLAARHSELTTERAELTARLATALASLSPAPSLNPAPSVPSAQDSGAPSPVLLTERWIAGRTAPGADAAFLARLSSLLSGEDGQAHLLNLVSSAEDITTLPQKPGLLAVLIEGGMVGDPAMPAEALPKLPSEVVASAPKARWRAAMVPTVLTALILLLVALVLVAGNWT
;
A
#
# COMPACT_ATOMS: atom_id res chain seq x y z
N MET A 1 10.46 -16.38 -1.82
CA MET A 1 9.98 -15.05 -1.35
C MET A 1 10.01 -14.98 0.17
N HIS A 2 10.35 -13.82 0.73
CA HIS A 2 10.11 -13.47 2.14
C HIS A 2 8.86 -12.60 2.25
N VAL A 3 8.10 -12.79 3.33
CA VAL A 3 6.88 -12.01 3.62
C VAL A 3 6.96 -11.47 5.04
N TYR A 4 6.70 -10.17 5.17
CA TYR A 4 6.73 -9.46 6.44
C TYR A 4 5.38 -8.77 6.65
N LEU A 5 4.75 -9.04 7.79
CA LEU A 5 3.50 -8.42 8.19
C LEU A 5 3.73 -7.39 9.29
N ARG A 6 3.35 -6.15 9.01
CA ARG A 6 3.36 -5.05 9.97
C ARG A 6 1.94 -4.63 10.30
N THR A 7 1.67 -4.46 11.59
CA THR A 7 0.38 -3.98 12.12
C THR A 7 0.57 -3.41 13.52
N ARG A 8 -0.51 -2.90 14.11
CA ARG A 8 -0.54 -2.26 15.44
C ARG A 8 -1.32 -3.12 16.43
N GLY A 9 -0.97 -3.02 17.72
CA GLY A 9 -1.72 -3.62 18.81
C GLY A 9 -2.87 -2.71 19.28
N VAL A 10 -3.78 -3.25 20.08
CA VAL A 10 -4.87 -2.46 20.69
C VAL A 10 -4.33 -1.50 21.77
N PRO A 11 -3.46 -1.92 22.70
CA PRO A 11 -2.92 -1.03 23.71
C PRO A 11 -2.11 0.11 23.09
N ARG A 12 -2.29 1.33 23.61
CA ARG A 12 -1.61 2.55 23.13
C ARG A 12 -0.09 2.44 23.01
N LYS A 13 0.54 1.62 23.86
CA LYS A 13 2.00 1.41 23.87
C LYS A 13 2.50 0.48 22.76
N LEU A 14 1.62 -0.29 22.11
CA LEU A 14 1.97 -1.24 21.06
C LEU A 14 1.74 -0.60 19.69
N ASP A 15 2.69 0.23 19.28
CA ASP A 15 2.66 0.90 17.98
C ASP A 15 2.89 -0.09 16.81
N TYR A 16 2.78 0.40 15.58
CA TYR A 16 2.95 -0.40 14.38
C TYR A 16 4.34 -1.03 14.29
N GLY A 17 4.39 -2.35 14.41
CA GLY A 17 5.59 -3.18 14.34
C GLY A 17 5.41 -4.41 13.46
N PHE A 18 6.52 -5.05 13.09
CA PHE A 18 6.49 -6.32 12.39
C PHE A 18 6.18 -7.46 13.37
N LEU A 19 5.23 -8.33 13.02
CA LEU A 19 4.85 -9.47 13.85
C LEU A 19 5.88 -10.60 13.83
N GLY A 20 6.75 -10.65 12.82
CA GLY A 20 7.82 -11.62 12.67
C GLY A 20 9.18 -10.96 12.52
N ALA A 21 10.00 -11.51 11.63
CA ALA A 21 11.18 -10.80 11.14
C ALA A 21 10.78 -9.46 10.51
N ALA A 22 11.73 -8.51 10.48
CA ALA A 22 11.58 -7.27 9.74
C ALA A 22 12.43 -7.33 8.46
N PRO A 23 12.04 -6.64 7.38
CA PRO A 23 12.90 -6.49 6.21
C PRO A 23 14.18 -5.75 6.60
N GLY A 24 15.32 -6.12 5.99
CA GLY A 24 16.62 -5.56 6.33
C GLY A 24 16.79 -4.05 6.04
N SER A 25 15.85 -3.43 5.32
CA SER A 25 15.80 -1.99 5.10
C SER A 25 14.37 -1.51 4.89
N ARG A 26 14.10 -0.26 5.28
CA ARG A 26 12.84 0.44 5.00
C ARG A 26 12.92 1.21 3.68
N TRP A 27 13.18 0.49 2.61
CA TRP A 27 13.41 1.08 1.27
C TRP A 27 12.25 1.96 0.78
N TRP A 28 11.04 1.71 1.28
CA TRP A 28 9.84 2.47 0.95
C TRP A 28 9.81 3.88 1.58
N ASP A 29 10.63 4.16 2.60
CA ASP A 29 10.71 5.50 3.21
C ASP A 29 11.16 6.56 2.18
N THR A 30 11.79 6.14 1.07
CA THR A 30 12.12 7.04 -0.07
C THR A 30 10.86 7.60 -0.76
N TYR A 31 9.70 6.98 -0.58
CA TYR A 31 8.41 7.36 -1.18
C TYR A 31 7.45 8.00 -0.17
N SER A 32 7.95 8.43 1.01
CA SER A 32 7.10 8.94 2.10
C SER A 32 6.37 10.25 1.77
N GLU A 33 6.86 11.01 0.80
CA GLU A 33 6.19 12.24 0.34
C GLU A 33 5.03 11.96 -0.62
N LEU A 34 4.96 10.75 -1.18
CA LEU A 34 4.01 10.34 -2.21
C LEU A 34 3.00 9.31 -1.72
N THR A 35 3.24 8.75 -0.53
CA THR A 35 2.44 7.68 0.05
C THR A 35 2.24 7.88 1.55
N ALA A 36 1.05 7.52 2.03
CA ALA A 36 0.75 7.29 3.44
C ALA A 36 0.43 5.81 3.66
N THR A 37 0.99 5.20 4.71
CA THR A 37 0.83 3.76 4.97
C THR A 37 -0.57 3.38 5.47
N GLU A 38 -1.33 4.36 5.93
CA GLU A 38 -2.71 4.25 6.40
C GLU A 38 -3.71 4.42 5.24
N ARG A 39 -3.23 4.69 4.03
CA ARG A 39 -4.03 4.80 2.81
C ARG A 39 -3.64 3.71 1.81
N PRO A 40 -4.53 3.35 0.87
CA PRO A 40 -4.21 2.35 -0.12
C PRO A 40 -2.96 2.64 -0.92
N CYS A 41 -1.99 1.73 -0.89
CA CYS A 41 -0.73 1.89 -1.60
C CYS A 41 -0.20 0.55 -2.05
N LEU A 42 0.47 0.56 -3.20
CA LEU A 42 1.31 -0.53 -3.67
C LEU A 42 2.61 0.07 -4.20
N LEU A 43 3.76 -0.39 -3.72
CA LEU A 43 5.06 -0.02 -4.27
C LEU A 43 5.77 -1.28 -4.72
N ALA A 44 6.24 -1.33 -5.95
CA ALA A 44 7.07 -2.42 -6.46
C ALA A 44 8.33 -1.85 -7.08
N VAL A 45 9.48 -2.42 -6.74
CA VAL A 45 10.78 -2.04 -7.27
C VAL A 45 11.56 -3.29 -7.61
N THR A 46 12.02 -3.39 -8.85
CA THR A 46 12.99 -4.40 -9.29
C THR A 46 14.30 -3.69 -9.63
N SER A 47 15.40 -4.18 -9.06
CA SER A 47 16.74 -3.71 -9.39
C SER A 47 17.75 -4.80 -9.10
N LYS A 48 18.69 -5.02 -10.03
CA LYS A 48 19.81 -5.98 -9.85
C LYS A 48 19.31 -7.40 -9.55
N GLY A 49 18.27 -7.86 -10.24
CA GLY A 49 17.75 -9.23 -10.08
C GLY A 49 17.09 -9.49 -8.73
N ARG A 50 16.64 -8.45 -8.03
CA ARG A 50 15.80 -8.55 -6.84
C ARG A 50 14.58 -7.66 -6.99
N TRP A 51 13.43 -8.17 -6.59
CA TRP A 51 12.20 -7.40 -6.51
C TRP A 51 11.79 -7.23 -5.05
N ARG A 52 11.16 -6.10 -4.76
CA ARG A 52 10.56 -5.78 -3.46
C ARG A 52 9.20 -5.18 -3.70
N VAL A 53 8.20 -5.61 -2.93
CA VAL A 53 6.82 -5.13 -3.01
C VAL A 53 6.36 -4.72 -1.62
N LEU A 54 5.67 -3.58 -1.53
CA LEU A 54 4.95 -3.15 -0.35
C LEU A 54 3.48 -2.97 -0.73
N ILE A 55 2.58 -3.49 0.09
CA ILE A 55 1.14 -3.23 0.02
C ILE A 55 0.73 -2.70 1.39
N SER A 56 0.16 -1.49 1.45
CA SER A 56 -0.27 -0.86 2.70
C SER A 56 -1.66 -0.27 2.60
N GLY A 57 -2.19 0.15 3.74
CA GLY A 57 -3.54 0.68 3.85
C GLY A 57 -4.62 -0.40 3.83
N VAL A 58 -4.26 -1.68 4.03
CA VAL A 58 -5.27 -2.75 4.13
C VAL A 58 -5.96 -2.64 5.48
N PRO A 59 -7.26 -2.30 5.55
CA PRO A 59 -7.93 -2.07 6.83
C PRO A 59 -8.12 -3.39 7.59
N SER A 60 -8.00 -3.34 8.92
CA SER A 60 -8.39 -4.41 9.83
C SER A 60 -9.80 -4.18 10.37
N THR A 61 -10.43 -5.21 10.93
CA THR A 61 -11.60 -5.08 11.82
C THR A 61 -11.26 -4.48 13.18
N ARG A 62 -9.98 -4.42 13.54
CA ARG A 62 -9.51 -3.91 14.83
C ARG A 62 -9.40 -2.39 14.83
N THR A 63 -9.68 -1.80 16.00
CA THR A 63 -9.37 -0.41 16.32
C THR A 63 -8.36 -0.37 17.47
N ASP A 64 -7.59 0.72 17.55
CA ASP A 64 -6.70 0.94 18.69
C ASP A 64 -7.47 1.47 19.92
N SER A 65 -6.76 1.68 21.03
CA SER A 65 -7.36 2.14 22.29
C SER A 65 -8.13 3.48 22.23
N VAL A 66 -7.98 4.27 21.16
CA VAL A 66 -8.71 5.54 20.97
C VAL A 66 -9.74 5.45 19.85
N GLY A 67 -10.03 4.25 19.36
CA GLY A 67 -11.01 4.02 18.30
C GLY A 67 -10.51 4.27 16.89
N THR A 68 -9.20 4.47 16.69
CA THR A 68 -8.63 4.65 15.34
C THR A 68 -8.54 3.30 14.65
N LEU A 69 -8.96 3.23 13.38
CA LEU A 69 -8.86 2.01 12.58
C LEU A 69 -7.39 1.57 12.44
N VAL A 70 -7.13 0.28 12.65
CA VAL A 70 -5.81 -0.32 12.45
C VAL A 70 -5.69 -0.80 11.00
N TYR A 71 -4.48 -0.68 10.45
CA TYR A 71 -4.15 -1.12 9.09
C TYR A 71 -3.06 -2.20 9.11
N TYR A 72 -3.03 -3.01 8.08
CA TYR A 72 -1.93 -3.92 7.78
C TYR A 72 -1.01 -3.32 6.72
N THR A 73 0.25 -3.70 6.80
CA THR A 73 1.23 -3.49 5.73
C THR A 73 1.95 -4.81 5.49
N LEU A 74 1.94 -5.25 4.24
CA LEU A 74 2.70 -6.39 3.76
C LEU A 74 3.94 -5.89 3.03
N VAL A 75 5.10 -6.42 3.38
CA VAL A 75 6.33 -6.24 2.62
C VAL A 75 6.78 -7.60 2.13
N LEU A 76 7.07 -7.70 0.84
CA LEU A 76 7.53 -8.92 0.19
C LEU A 76 8.85 -8.64 -0.49
N ASP A 77 9.79 -9.58 -0.43
CA ASP A 77 10.97 -9.53 -1.28
C ASP A 77 11.35 -10.90 -1.82
N GLY A 78 12.02 -10.87 -2.97
CA GLY A 78 12.49 -12.07 -3.62
C GLY A 78 13.40 -11.77 -4.80
N SER A 79 13.65 -12.81 -5.58
CA SER A 79 14.41 -12.74 -6.81
C SER A 79 13.59 -13.38 -7.92
N PRO A 80 13.74 -12.94 -9.18
CA PRO A 80 13.24 -13.67 -10.33
C PRO A 80 13.74 -15.11 -10.27
N SER A 81 12.96 -16.06 -10.78
CA SER A 81 13.48 -17.42 -11.00
C SER A 81 14.55 -17.36 -12.09
N PRO A 82 15.71 -18.00 -11.89
CA PRO A 82 16.65 -18.24 -12.99
C PRO A 82 15.92 -19.00 -14.10
N ALA A 83 16.04 -18.53 -15.34
CA ALA A 83 15.53 -19.25 -16.50
C ALA A 83 16.06 -20.69 -16.49
N GLY A 84 15.16 -21.68 -16.56
CA GLY A 84 15.51 -23.10 -16.57
C GLY A 84 15.46 -23.83 -15.23
N THR A 85 15.10 -23.15 -14.13
CA THR A 85 14.83 -23.86 -12.86
C THR A 85 13.47 -24.57 -12.93
N VAL A 86 13.48 -25.89 -13.13
CA VAL A 86 12.26 -26.70 -13.22
C VAL A 86 11.76 -27.00 -11.80
N GLY A 87 10.77 -26.23 -11.36
CA GLY A 87 10.03 -26.41 -10.11
C GLY A 87 9.03 -25.25 -9.95
N PRO A 88 7.85 -25.46 -9.36
CA PRO A 88 6.84 -24.40 -9.25
C PRO A 88 7.27 -23.38 -8.21
N ARG A 89 8.09 -22.40 -8.59
CA ARG A 89 8.31 -21.21 -7.77
C ARG A 89 7.10 -20.30 -7.93
N GLN A 90 6.20 -20.35 -6.96
CA GLN A 90 4.89 -19.67 -7.02
C GLN A 90 4.96 -18.17 -6.69
N ASP A 91 6.15 -17.61 -6.42
CA ASP A 91 6.34 -16.23 -5.99
C ASP A 91 5.65 -15.20 -6.90
N ARG A 92 5.90 -15.24 -8.23
CA ARG A 92 5.29 -14.26 -9.17
C ARG A 92 3.76 -14.38 -9.21
N PRO A 93 3.16 -15.56 -9.45
CA PRO A 93 1.70 -15.73 -9.37
C PRO A 93 1.11 -15.23 -8.05
N THR A 94 1.75 -15.53 -6.91
CA THR A 94 1.28 -15.09 -5.59
C THR A 94 1.27 -13.57 -5.45
N VAL A 95 2.36 -12.89 -5.84
CA VAL A 95 2.43 -11.42 -5.77
C VAL A 95 1.40 -10.77 -6.70
N LEU A 96 1.20 -11.33 -7.90
CA LEU A 96 0.18 -10.81 -8.84
C LEU A 96 -1.25 -11.04 -8.34
N ALA A 97 -1.54 -12.21 -7.76
CA ALA A 97 -2.85 -12.48 -7.16
C ALA A 97 -3.12 -11.54 -5.98
N LEU A 98 -2.12 -11.29 -5.14
CA LEU A 98 -2.20 -10.34 -4.04
C LEU A 98 -2.43 -8.91 -4.52
N ALA A 99 -1.66 -8.43 -5.50
CA ALA A 99 -1.83 -7.10 -6.08
C ALA A 99 -3.21 -6.94 -6.76
N SER A 100 -3.64 -7.95 -7.52
CA SER A 100 -4.94 -7.98 -8.18
C SER A 100 -6.08 -7.93 -7.16
N ARG A 101 -6.01 -8.72 -6.08
CA ARG A 101 -7.00 -8.68 -5.01
C ARG A 101 -7.02 -7.35 -4.30
N TRP A 102 -5.85 -6.78 -4.07
CA TRP A 102 -5.78 -5.48 -3.44
C TRP A 102 -6.48 -4.41 -4.29
N LEU A 103 -6.13 -4.29 -5.57
CA LEU A 103 -6.75 -3.35 -6.50
C LEU A 103 -8.27 -3.52 -6.60
N ASP A 104 -8.76 -4.76 -6.52
CA ASP A 104 -10.20 -5.06 -6.53
C ASP A 104 -10.89 -4.66 -5.22
N ASP A 105 -10.29 -4.94 -4.06
CA ASP A 105 -10.82 -4.57 -2.75
C ASP A 105 -11.01 -3.05 -2.64
N ILE A 106 -9.99 -2.27 -3.01
CA ILE A 106 -10.06 -0.81 -2.99
C ILE A 106 -10.90 -0.22 -4.13
N ALA A 107 -11.36 -1.02 -5.10
CA ALA A 107 -12.25 -0.55 -6.18
C ALA A 107 -13.72 -0.68 -5.76
N ARG A 108 -14.05 -1.76 -5.04
CA ARG A 108 -15.41 -2.07 -4.61
C ARG A 108 -15.78 -1.41 -3.29
N HIS A 109 -14.80 -1.13 -2.45
CA HIS A 109 -15.04 -0.66 -1.08
C HIS A 109 -14.30 0.66 -0.86
N PRO A 110 -15.01 1.79 -0.67
CA PRO A 110 -14.38 3.07 -0.36
C PRO A 110 -13.51 3.04 0.91
N GLU A 111 -13.83 2.15 1.85
CA GLU A 111 -13.04 1.91 3.06
C GLU A 111 -11.90 0.89 2.85
N GLY A 112 -11.83 0.26 1.68
CA GLY A 112 -10.80 -0.72 1.30
C GLY A 112 -10.94 -2.09 1.97
N ARG A 113 -12.04 -2.37 2.68
CA ARG A 113 -12.27 -3.68 3.31
C ARG A 113 -12.77 -4.67 2.28
N GLY A 114 -12.00 -5.73 2.04
CA GLY A 114 -12.40 -6.83 1.16
C GLY A 114 -11.70 -8.13 1.52
N VAL A 115 -11.42 -8.94 0.50
CA VAL A 115 -10.89 -10.31 0.66
C VAL A 115 -9.56 -10.30 1.39
N LEU A 116 -8.68 -9.33 1.12
CA LEU A 116 -7.38 -9.26 1.75
C LEU A 116 -7.48 -8.89 3.24
N SER A 117 -8.39 -7.98 3.59
CA SER A 117 -8.66 -7.63 4.99
C SER A 117 -9.16 -8.83 5.79
N GLU A 118 -10.14 -9.56 5.24
CA GLU A 118 -10.70 -10.76 5.87
C GLU A 118 -9.65 -11.85 6.06
N LEU A 119 -8.81 -12.07 5.05
CA LEU A 119 -7.71 -13.03 5.13
C LEU A 119 -6.72 -12.68 6.25
N LEU A 120 -6.31 -11.40 6.35
CA LEU A 120 -5.33 -10.98 7.36
C LEU A 120 -5.90 -10.99 8.77
N ASP A 121 -7.16 -10.59 8.95
CA ASP A 121 -7.84 -10.70 10.24
C ASP A 121 -8.07 -12.17 10.66
N GLY A 122 -8.35 -13.06 9.71
CA GLY A 122 -8.49 -14.49 9.97
C GLY A 122 -7.17 -15.19 10.36
N LEU A 123 -6.03 -14.64 9.93
CA LEU A 123 -4.71 -15.18 10.24
C LEU A 123 -4.21 -14.83 11.65
N CYS A 124 -4.56 -13.64 12.16
CA CYS A 124 -4.01 -13.10 13.40
C CYS A 124 -5.12 -12.54 14.28
N SER A 125 -5.39 -13.21 15.41
CA SER A 125 -6.30 -12.64 16.41
C SER A 125 -5.70 -11.39 17.07
N SER A 126 -6.54 -10.50 17.60
CA SER A 126 -6.06 -9.31 18.32
C SER A 126 -5.14 -9.66 19.49
N ALA A 127 -5.47 -10.70 20.25
CA ALA A 127 -4.67 -11.15 21.39
C ALA A 127 -3.30 -11.68 20.94
N GLU A 128 -3.25 -12.38 19.81
CA GLU A 128 -2.00 -12.86 19.23
C GLU A 128 -1.12 -11.69 18.76
N VAL A 129 -1.70 -10.69 18.08
CA VAL A 129 -0.99 -9.47 17.67
C VAL A 129 -0.39 -8.75 18.88
N ASP A 130 -1.19 -8.49 19.92
CA ASP A 130 -0.73 -7.80 21.12
C ASP A 130 0.41 -8.57 21.81
N ARG A 131 0.26 -9.90 21.93
CA ARG A 131 1.28 -10.78 22.50
C ARG A 131 2.59 -10.74 21.68
N LEU A 132 2.50 -10.85 20.36
CA LEU A 132 3.66 -10.83 19.48
C LEU A 132 4.35 -9.45 19.43
N LEU A 133 3.61 -8.35 19.56
CA LEU A 133 4.20 -7.00 19.60
C LEU A 133 4.81 -6.68 20.97
N ALA A 134 4.25 -7.20 22.06
CA ALA A 134 4.74 -6.95 23.41
C ALA A 134 6.00 -7.76 23.76
N ALA A 135 6.16 -8.96 23.18
CA ALA A 135 7.28 -9.85 23.47
C ALA A 135 8.58 -9.40 22.77
N ARG A 136 9.72 -9.66 23.41
CA ARG A 136 11.03 -9.51 22.76
C ARG A 136 11.14 -10.51 21.59
N HIS A 137 11.95 -10.16 20.59
CA HIS A 137 12.05 -10.98 19.37
C HIS A 137 12.52 -12.41 19.66
N SER A 138 13.38 -12.59 20.67
CA SER A 138 13.93 -13.89 21.10
C SER A 138 12.96 -14.76 21.89
N GLU A 139 11.84 -14.21 22.41
CA GLU A 139 10.96 -14.95 23.32
C GLU A 139 9.96 -15.83 22.59
N LEU A 140 9.52 -15.42 21.39
CA LEU A 140 8.45 -16.09 20.62
C LEU A 140 8.91 -16.48 19.21
N THR A 141 10.17 -16.90 19.06
CA THR A 141 10.77 -17.16 17.74
C THR A 141 10.00 -18.24 16.97
N THR A 142 9.55 -19.30 17.65
CA THR A 142 8.78 -20.39 17.04
C THR A 142 7.42 -19.90 16.55
N GLU A 143 6.66 -19.18 17.37
CA GLU A 143 5.33 -18.68 16.96
C GLU A 143 5.41 -17.64 15.84
N ARG A 144 6.46 -16.82 15.83
CA ARG A 144 6.72 -15.88 14.72
C ARG A 144 7.01 -16.61 13.41
N ALA A 145 7.77 -17.70 13.47
CA ALA A 145 8.05 -18.55 12.31
C ALA A 145 6.77 -19.25 11.81
N GLU A 146 5.96 -19.78 12.73
CA GLU A 146 4.66 -20.39 12.41
C GLU A 146 3.70 -19.39 11.78
N LEU A 147 3.58 -18.17 12.32
CA LEU A 147 2.79 -17.11 11.72
C LEU A 147 3.27 -16.77 10.30
N THR A 148 4.58 -16.68 10.11
CA THR A 148 5.17 -16.41 8.78
C THR A 148 4.83 -17.52 7.79
N ALA A 149 4.85 -18.79 8.21
CA ALA A 149 4.48 -19.92 7.38
C ALA A 149 2.97 -19.95 7.05
N ARG A 150 2.10 -19.67 8.03
CA ARG A 150 0.65 -19.53 7.82
C ARG A 150 0.34 -18.41 6.84
N LEU A 151 0.98 -17.25 7.00
CA LEU A 151 0.83 -16.11 6.09
C LEU A 151 1.28 -16.47 4.68
N ALA A 152 2.46 -17.08 4.51
CA ALA A 152 2.94 -17.50 3.19
C ALA A 152 1.97 -18.48 2.51
N THR A 153 1.45 -19.46 3.26
CA THR A 153 0.47 -20.44 2.76
C THR A 153 -0.83 -19.77 2.34
N ALA A 154 -1.37 -18.88 3.17
CA ALA A 154 -2.61 -18.17 2.88
C ALA A 154 -2.47 -17.27 1.64
N LEU A 155 -1.36 -16.55 1.52
CA LEU A 155 -1.08 -15.73 0.33
C LEU A 155 -0.93 -16.59 -0.93
N ALA A 156 -0.26 -17.75 -0.84
CA ALA A 156 -0.13 -18.67 -1.97
C ALA A 156 -1.48 -19.26 -2.44
N SER A 157 -2.48 -19.32 -1.55
CA SER A 157 -3.84 -19.77 -1.88
C SER A 157 -4.73 -18.70 -2.52
N LEU A 158 -4.28 -17.44 -2.58
CA LEU A 158 -5.04 -16.37 -3.20
C LEU A 158 -5.17 -16.59 -4.71
N SER A 159 -6.41 -16.55 -5.20
CA SER A 159 -6.71 -16.45 -6.63
C SER A 159 -6.79 -14.98 -7.05
N PRO A 160 -6.37 -14.60 -8.28
CA PRO A 160 -6.58 -13.25 -8.81
C PRO A 160 -8.05 -12.81 -8.78
N ALA A 161 -8.28 -11.49 -8.79
CA ALA A 161 -9.63 -10.94 -8.83
C ALA A 161 -10.29 -11.21 -10.20
N PRO A 162 -11.53 -11.74 -10.26
CA PRO A 162 -12.19 -12.08 -11.54
C PRO A 162 -12.43 -10.86 -12.44
N SER A 163 -12.71 -9.70 -11.83
CA SER A 163 -12.97 -8.40 -12.46
C SER A 163 -11.78 -7.81 -13.19
N LEU A 164 -10.56 -8.23 -12.84
CA LEU A 164 -9.31 -7.74 -13.41
C LEU A 164 -8.66 -8.73 -14.38
N ASN A 165 -9.32 -9.86 -14.64
CA ASN A 165 -8.93 -10.68 -15.77
C ASN A 165 -9.25 -9.91 -17.04
N PRO A 166 -8.30 -9.80 -17.99
CA PRO A 166 -8.60 -9.23 -19.29
C PRO A 166 -9.79 -10.03 -19.85
N ALA A 167 -10.88 -9.33 -20.20
CA ALA A 167 -12.02 -9.96 -20.85
C ALA A 167 -11.50 -10.85 -22.00
N PRO A 168 -12.09 -12.03 -22.24
CA PRO A 168 -11.80 -12.78 -23.45
C PRO A 168 -12.03 -11.82 -24.62
N SER A 169 -10.96 -11.64 -25.39
CA SER A 169 -10.81 -10.84 -26.60
C SER A 169 -12.11 -10.25 -27.14
N VAL A 170 -12.11 -8.91 -27.30
CA VAL A 170 -12.90 -8.24 -28.34
C VAL A 170 -12.87 -9.12 -29.59
N PRO A 171 -14.01 -9.42 -30.25
CA PRO A 171 -14.05 -10.28 -31.41
C PRO A 171 -13.00 -9.78 -32.41
N SER A 172 -12.08 -10.67 -32.75
CA SER A 172 -11.01 -10.43 -33.69
C SER A 172 -11.57 -9.74 -34.93
N ALA A 173 -11.23 -8.47 -35.11
CA ALA A 173 -11.14 -7.90 -36.45
C ALA A 173 -9.97 -8.64 -37.14
N GLN A 174 -10.27 -9.83 -37.66
CA GLN A 174 -9.46 -10.51 -38.65
C GLN A 174 -9.55 -9.69 -39.93
N ASP A 175 -8.79 -8.59 -39.99
CA ASP A 175 -8.16 -8.12 -41.21
C ASP A 175 -7.23 -6.95 -40.88
N SER A 176 -5.99 -7.06 -41.36
CA SER A 176 -4.88 -6.09 -41.28
C SER A 176 -3.92 -6.25 -40.09
N GLY A 177 -2.89 -7.08 -40.29
CA GLY A 177 -1.58 -6.93 -39.64
C GLY A 177 -1.50 -7.43 -38.20
N ALA A 178 -0.72 -8.48 -37.98
CA ALA A 178 -0.47 -9.04 -36.65
C ALA A 178 -0.15 -7.94 -35.61
N PRO A 179 -0.82 -7.94 -34.44
CA PRO A 179 -0.48 -6.99 -33.38
C PRO A 179 0.93 -7.33 -32.88
N SER A 180 1.85 -6.39 -33.08
CA SER A 180 3.15 -6.40 -32.39
C SER A 180 2.94 -6.60 -30.89
N PRO A 181 3.85 -7.30 -30.19
CA PRO A 181 3.84 -7.32 -28.73
C PRO A 181 3.76 -5.86 -28.26
N VAL A 182 2.79 -5.54 -27.41
CA VAL A 182 2.61 -4.19 -26.87
C VAL A 182 3.96 -3.79 -26.27
N LEU A 183 4.69 -2.93 -26.97
CA LEU A 183 5.94 -2.38 -26.47
C LEU A 183 5.56 -1.58 -25.23
N LEU A 184 5.87 -2.12 -24.06
CA LEU A 184 5.69 -1.41 -22.82
C LEU A 184 6.61 -0.19 -22.89
N THR A 185 6.02 0.99 -23.04
CA THR A 185 6.75 2.25 -22.98
C THR A 185 7.52 2.32 -21.67
N GLU A 186 8.72 2.91 -21.70
CA GLU A 186 9.57 3.06 -20.51
C GLU A 186 8.84 3.79 -19.37
N ARG A 187 7.87 4.65 -19.71
CA ARG A 187 7.04 5.38 -18.76
C ARG A 187 5.56 5.24 -19.08
N TRP A 188 4.77 4.92 -18.07
CA TRP A 188 3.31 4.82 -18.12
C TRP A 188 2.71 5.37 -16.82
N ILE A 189 1.71 6.24 -16.96
CA ILE A 189 1.02 6.89 -15.84
C ILE A 189 -0.47 6.91 -16.18
N ALA A 190 -1.32 6.44 -15.27
CA ALA A 190 -2.77 6.53 -15.42
C ALA A 190 -3.45 6.78 -14.07
N GLY A 191 -4.59 7.44 -14.12
CA GLY A 191 -5.55 7.50 -13.03
C GLY A 191 -6.21 6.14 -12.85
N ARG A 192 -6.49 5.75 -11.62
CA ARG A 192 -7.05 4.43 -11.33
C ARG A 192 -8.44 4.19 -11.91
N THR A 193 -9.23 5.25 -12.07
CA THR A 193 -10.58 5.20 -12.67
C THR A 193 -10.56 5.03 -14.19
N ALA A 194 -9.39 5.09 -14.83
CA ALA A 194 -9.27 4.90 -16.26
C ALA A 194 -9.58 3.45 -16.68
N PRO A 195 -10.39 3.23 -17.74
CA PRO A 195 -10.74 1.89 -18.21
C PRO A 195 -9.49 1.03 -18.51
N GLY A 196 -9.37 -0.12 -17.86
CA GLY A 196 -8.25 -1.04 -18.06
C GLY A 196 -6.92 -0.64 -17.41
N ALA A 197 -6.86 0.45 -16.65
CA ALA A 197 -5.64 0.89 -15.97
C ALA A 197 -5.09 -0.16 -14.99
N ASP A 198 -5.96 -0.82 -14.23
CA ASP A 198 -5.56 -1.89 -13.31
C ASP A 198 -4.93 -3.08 -14.05
N ALA A 199 -5.52 -3.50 -15.18
CA ALA A 199 -4.97 -4.58 -15.99
C ALA A 199 -3.60 -4.20 -16.61
N ALA A 200 -3.48 -2.97 -17.11
CA ALA A 200 -2.24 -2.43 -17.66
C ALA A 200 -1.13 -2.29 -16.59
N PHE A 201 -1.52 -1.93 -15.36
CA PHE A 201 -0.61 -1.88 -14.21
C PHE A 201 -0.13 -3.28 -13.81
N LEU A 202 -1.05 -4.26 -13.72
CA LEU A 202 -0.71 -5.65 -13.40
C LEU A 202 0.20 -6.29 -14.46
N ALA A 203 0.01 -5.98 -15.74
CA ALA A 203 0.89 -6.44 -16.82
C ALA A 203 2.33 -5.92 -16.65
N ARG A 204 2.48 -4.65 -16.26
CA ARG A 204 3.79 -4.04 -15.98
C ARG A 204 4.42 -4.61 -14.71
N LEU A 205 3.64 -4.78 -13.63
CA LEU A 205 4.10 -5.46 -12.43
C LEU A 205 4.57 -6.90 -12.73
N SER A 206 3.86 -7.63 -13.59
CA SER A 206 4.26 -8.97 -14.04
C SER A 206 5.62 -8.97 -14.75
N SER A 207 5.88 -7.96 -15.57
CA SER A 207 7.15 -7.80 -16.30
C SER A 207 8.30 -7.50 -15.33
N LEU A 208 8.09 -6.60 -14.36
CA LEU A 208 9.05 -6.32 -13.27
C LEU A 208 9.38 -7.56 -12.43
N LEU A 209 8.36 -8.34 -12.05
CA LEU A 209 8.55 -9.58 -11.28
C LEU A 209 9.22 -10.69 -12.09
N SER A 210 9.24 -10.56 -13.43
CA SER A 210 9.94 -11.48 -14.33
C SER A 210 11.43 -11.13 -14.51
N GLY A 211 11.88 -10.01 -13.92
CA GLY A 211 13.29 -9.63 -13.86
C GLY A 211 13.65 -8.36 -14.62
N GLU A 212 12.68 -7.67 -15.21
CA GLU A 212 12.92 -6.34 -15.76
C GLU A 212 13.17 -5.34 -14.62
N ASP A 213 14.23 -4.57 -14.73
CA ASP A 213 14.50 -3.48 -13.79
C ASP A 213 13.45 -2.37 -13.98
N GLY A 214 13.04 -1.75 -12.87
CA GLY A 214 12.05 -0.70 -12.90
C GLY A 214 11.20 -0.61 -11.64
N GLN A 215 10.05 0.05 -11.79
CA GLN A 215 9.17 0.46 -10.71
C GLN A 215 7.71 0.41 -11.13
N ALA A 216 6.83 -0.07 -10.25
CA ALA A 216 5.38 0.01 -10.41
C ALA A 216 4.74 0.47 -9.10
N HIS A 217 4.06 1.61 -9.12
CA HIS A 217 3.53 2.27 -7.93
C HIS A 217 2.05 2.60 -8.06
N LEU A 218 1.26 2.27 -7.03
CA LEU A 218 -0.03 2.88 -6.72
C LEU A 218 0.19 3.95 -5.64
N LEU A 219 0.01 5.23 -5.99
CA LEU A 219 0.30 6.39 -5.14
C LEU A 219 -0.98 7.07 -4.65
N ASN A 220 -0.97 7.52 -3.38
CA ASN A 220 -2.18 8.01 -2.68
C ASN A 220 -2.08 9.42 -2.08
N LEU A 221 -0.94 10.11 -2.25
CA LEU A 221 -0.76 11.53 -1.93
C LEU A 221 -0.50 12.37 -3.19
N VAL A 222 -0.72 11.78 -4.37
CA VAL A 222 -0.54 12.41 -5.69
C VAL A 222 -1.91 12.68 -6.29
N SER A 223 -2.07 13.85 -6.90
CA SER A 223 -3.31 14.25 -7.58
C SER A 223 -3.13 14.39 -9.10
N SER A 224 -1.89 14.48 -9.58
CA SER A 224 -1.58 14.71 -10.99
C SER A 224 -0.29 14.02 -11.45
N ALA A 225 -0.11 13.92 -12.77
CA ALA A 225 1.14 13.45 -13.38
C ALA A 225 2.33 14.42 -13.18
N GLU A 226 2.11 15.64 -12.69
CA GLU A 226 3.18 16.58 -12.39
C GLU A 226 3.83 16.30 -11.03
N ASP A 227 3.04 15.82 -10.06
CA ASP A 227 3.51 15.55 -8.69
C ASP A 227 4.56 14.42 -8.66
N ILE A 228 4.51 13.52 -9.64
CA ILE A 228 5.42 12.37 -9.77
C ILE A 228 6.79 12.74 -10.35
N THR A 229 7.03 14.01 -10.70
CA THR A 229 8.37 14.48 -11.14
C THR A 229 9.43 14.33 -10.05
N THR A 230 8.99 14.24 -8.79
CA THR A 230 9.83 14.00 -7.61
C THR A 230 10.16 12.53 -7.38
N LEU A 231 9.58 11.60 -8.16
CA LEU A 231 9.89 10.18 -8.03
C LEU A 231 11.39 9.95 -8.29
N PRO A 232 12.06 9.12 -7.46
CA PRO A 232 13.44 8.74 -7.70
C PRO A 232 13.59 8.15 -9.10
N GLN A 233 14.37 8.84 -9.94
CA GLN A 233 14.72 8.34 -11.26
C GLN A 233 15.59 7.10 -11.10
N LYS A 234 15.07 5.96 -11.53
CA LYS A 234 15.81 4.69 -11.61
C LYS A 234 15.77 4.23 -13.06
N PRO A 235 16.82 3.54 -13.52
CA PRO A 235 16.79 2.92 -14.84
C PRO A 235 15.66 1.89 -14.92
N GLY A 236 15.12 1.71 -16.13
CA GLY A 236 14.10 0.71 -16.42
C GLY A 236 12.67 1.25 -16.46
N LEU A 237 11.69 0.34 -16.42
CA LEU A 237 10.28 0.68 -16.58
C LEU A 237 9.75 1.50 -15.40
N LEU A 238 8.86 2.44 -15.67
CA LEU A 238 8.08 3.16 -14.67
C LEU A 238 6.58 3.05 -14.97
N ALA A 239 5.85 2.39 -14.07
CA ALA A 239 4.40 2.34 -14.07
C ALA A 239 3.84 3.08 -12.85
N VAL A 240 2.96 4.05 -13.05
CA VAL A 240 2.30 4.76 -11.95
C VAL A 240 0.79 4.72 -12.13
N LEU A 241 0.11 4.23 -11.11
CA LEU A 241 -1.33 4.29 -10.94
C LEU A 241 -1.63 5.33 -9.84
N ILE A 242 -2.46 6.31 -10.14
CA ILE A 242 -2.82 7.38 -9.21
C ILE A 242 -4.20 7.07 -8.61
N GLU A 243 -4.27 6.93 -7.28
CA GLU A 243 -5.51 6.61 -6.57
C GLU A 243 -6.58 7.71 -6.72
N GLY A 244 -6.15 8.98 -6.64
CA GLY A 244 -7.03 10.15 -6.71
C GLY A 244 -6.87 10.91 -8.02
N GLY A 245 -7.79 10.71 -8.97
CA GLY A 245 -7.98 11.63 -10.09
C GLY A 245 -8.20 11.00 -11.47
N MET A 246 -8.84 11.77 -12.34
CA MET A 246 -8.96 11.52 -13.78
C MET A 246 -7.66 11.95 -14.49
N VAL A 247 -6.53 11.34 -14.15
CA VAL A 247 -5.24 11.68 -14.78
C VAL A 247 -5.01 10.75 -15.97
N GLY A 248 -5.11 11.30 -17.18
CA GLY A 248 -4.64 10.65 -18.42
C GLY A 248 -5.53 9.52 -18.95
N ASP A 249 -5.51 9.38 -20.27
CA ASP A 249 -6.03 8.23 -21.02
C ASP A 249 -5.09 7.02 -20.78
N PRO A 250 -5.60 5.83 -20.42
CA PRO A 250 -4.78 4.63 -20.18
C PRO A 250 -3.97 4.18 -21.41
N ALA A 251 -4.33 4.66 -22.61
CA ALA A 251 -3.63 4.43 -23.87
C ALA A 251 -2.60 5.53 -24.23
N MET A 252 -2.50 6.63 -23.48
CA MET A 252 -1.61 7.74 -23.85
C MET A 252 -0.13 7.46 -23.52
N PRO A 253 0.79 7.63 -24.48
CA PRO A 253 2.21 7.74 -24.19
C PRO A 253 2.49 9.02 -23.38
N ALA A 254 3.50 9.00 -22.50
CA ALA A 254 3.83 10.11 -21.59
C ALA A 254 4.08 11.46 -22.28
N GLU A 255 4.40 11.44 -23.58
CA GLU A 255 4.64 12.61 -24.43
C GLU A 255 3.35 13.35 -24.85
N ALA A 256 2.19 12.73 -24.69
CA ALA A 256 0.88 13.26 -25.10
C ALA A 256 0.05 13.84 -23.94
N LEU A 257 0.64 14.01 -22.75
CA LEU A 257 -0.05 14.68 -21.64
C LEU A 257 -0.34 16.14 -22.07
N PRO A 258 -1.62 16.57 -22.17
CA PRO A 258 -1.91 17.96 -22.45
C PRO A 258 -1.32 18.81 -21.33
N LYS A 259 -0.58 19.87 -21.69
CA LYS A 259 -0.28 20.96 -20.75
C LYS A 259 -1.62 21.59 -20.38
N LEU A 260 -2.22 21.11 -19.29
CA LEU A 260 -3.41 21.73 -18.76
C LEU A 260 -3.03 23.12 -18.26
N PRO A 261 -3.85 24.16 -18.52
CA PRO A 261 -3.63 25.46 -17.92
C PRO A 261 -3.54 25.28 -16.42
N SER A 262 -2.47 25.81 -15.81
CA SER A 262 -2.33 25.89 -14.36
C SER A 262 -3.39 26.86 -13.81
N GLU A 263 -4.64 26.43 -13.76
CA GLU A 263 -5.56 27.00 -12.80
C GLU A 263 -5.12 26.48 -11.45
N VAL A 264 -4.58 27.41 -10.67
CA VAL A 264 -4.27 27.28 -9.26
C VAL A 264 -5.59 26.95 -8.54
N VAL A 265 -5.99 25.68 -8.57
CA VAL A 265 -6.86 25.14 -7.53
C VAL A 265 -6.01 25.26 -6.28
N ALA A 266 -6.32 26.27 -5.47
CA ALA A 266 -5.67 26.53 -4.21
C ALA A 266 -5.50 25.19 -3.49
N SER A 267 -4.24 24.77 -3.39
CA SER A 267 -3.84 23.60 -2.64
C SER A 267 -4.58 23.65 -1.32
N ALA A 268 -5.47 22.68 -1.07
CA ALA A 268 -6.04 22.51 0.26
C ALA A 268 -4.86 22.54 1.23
N PRO A 269 -4.88 23.42 2.25
CA PRO A 269 -3.72 23.66 3.08
C PRO A 269 -3.27 22.31 3.64
N LYS A 270 -1.97 22.01 3.43
CA LYS A 270 -1.28 20.88 4.05
C LYS A 270 -1.72 20.82 5.51
N ALA A 271 -2.62 19.89 5.82
CA ALA A 271 -3.02 19.63 7.18
C ALA A 271 -1.77 19.03 7.85
N ARG A 272 -0.90 19.91 8.33
CA ARG A 272 0.01 19.62 9.42
C ARG A 272 -0.92 19.25 10.57
N TRP A 273 -1.17 17.96 10.75
CA TRP A 273 -1.68 17.43 12.01
C TRP A 273 -0.57 17.59 13.05
N ARG A 274 -0.25 18.84 13.39
CA ARG A 274 0.11 19.16 14.76
C ARG A 274 -1.17 18.91 15.52
N ALA A 275 -1.19 17.82 16.28
CA ALA A 275 -2.22 17.56 17.28
C ALA A 275 -2.55 18.89 17.96
N ALA A 276 -3.81 19.31 17.87
CA ALA A 276 -4.34 20.37 18.69
C ALA A 276 -4.30 19.86 20.15
N MET A 277 -3.14 19.93 20.79
CA MET A 277 -3.05 19.99 22.24
C MET A 277 -3.30 21.44 22.63
N VAL A 278 -4.56 21.77 22.88
CA VAL A 278 -5.00 22.97 23.61
C VAL A 278 -6.33 22.61 24.29
N PRO A 279 -6.58 22.91 25.58
CA PRO A 279 -5.69 22.97 26.72
C PRO A 279 -6.41 22.42 27.99
N THR A 280 -6.55 21.10 28.19
CA THR A 280 -7.25 20.58 29.39
C THR A 280 -6.58 21.04 30.69
N VAL A 281 -5.28 21.30 30.67
CA VAL A 281 -4.52 21.82 31.81
C VAL A 281 -4.85 23.28 32.11
N LEU A 282 -5.05 24.14 31.09
CA LEU A 282 -5.36 25.56 31.32
C LEU A 282 -6.78 25.75 31.86
N THR A 283 -7.74 24.97 31.36
CA THR A 283 -9.12 25.00 31.88
C THR A 283 -9.19 24.47 33.31
N ALA A 284 -8.46 23.41 33.64
CA ALA A 284 -8.35 22.91 35.01
C ALA A 284 -7.69 23.92 35.96
N LEU A 285 -6.65 24.63 35.49
CA LEU A 285 -5.96 25.66 36.29
C LEU A 285 -6.86 26.87 36.56
N ILE A 286 -7.64 27.31 35.56
CA ILE A 286 -8.61 28.41 35.72
C ILE A 286 -9.72 28.02 36.69
N LEU A 287 -10.27 26.80 36.57
CA LEU A 287 -11.30 26.31 37.50
C LEU A 287 -10.77 26.18 38.94
N LEU A 288 -9.52 25.74 39.11
CA LEU A 288 -8.87 25.67 40.41
C LEU A 288 -8.68 27.07 41.03
N LEU A 289 -8.24 28.04 40.23
CA LEU A 289 -8.08 29.44 40.67
C LEU A 289 -9.43 30.07 41.08
N VAL A 290 -10.49 29.82 40.31
CA VAL A 290 -11.84 30.31 40.66
C VAL A 290 -12.34 29.67 41.95
N ALA A 291 -12.11 28.37 42.15
CA ALA A 291 -12.49 27.68 43.38
C ALA A 291 -11.75 28.24 44.61
N LEU A 292 -10.45 28.52 44.47
CA LEU A 292 -9.64 29.12 45.53
C LEU A 292 -10.11 30.52 45.93
N VAL A 293 -10.50 31.36 44.96
CA VAL A 293 -11.04 32.70 45.23
C VAL A 293 -12.39 32.63 45.95
N LEU A 294 -13.28 31.71 45.54
CA LEU A 294 -14.58 31.53 46.18
C LEU A 294 -14.46 31.01 47.63
N VAL A 295 -13.50 30.12 47.91
CA VAL A 295 -13.25 29.64 49.28
C VAL A 295 -12.65 30.75 50.14
N ALA A 296 -11.73 31.55 49.61
CA ALA A 296 -11.12 32.65 50.36
C ALA A 296 -12.09 33.80 50.66
N GLY A 297 -13.08 34.05 49.78
CA GLY A 297 -14.08 35.11 49.96
C GLY A 297 -15.19 34.82 50.98
N ASN A 298 -15.32 33.58 51.45
CA ASN A 298 -16.32 33.19 52.46
C ASN A 298 -15.81 33.27 53.91
N TRP A 299 -14.60 33.80 54.14
CA TRP A 299 -13.96 33.90 55.45
C TRP A 299 -13.80 35.34 55.96
N THR A 300 -14.61 36.27 55.43
CA THR A 300 -14.73 37.66 55.90
C THR A 300 -16.18 37.98 56.17
#